data_AF-A0A9D8E3V0-F1
#
_entry.id   AF-A0A9D8E3V0-F1
#
_cell.length_a   1.000
_cell.length_b   1.000
_cell.length_c   1.000
_cell.angle_alpha   90.00
_cell.angle_beta   90.00
_cell.angle_gamma   90.00
#
_symmetry.space_group_name_H-M   'P 1'
#
loop_
_entity.id
_entity.type
_entity.pdbx_description
1 polymer ?
#
loop_
_entity_poly.entity_id
_entity_poly.type
_entity_poly.pdbx_seq_one_letter_code
_entity_poly.pdbx_strand_id
1 'polypeptide(L)'
;MSNKGQIGRLPNESSNVSNLLDHSAPGQHPTRKRLIDVTIRLLDNHRPENVTITMVISESLVSKGAFYHHFNEFEEVIEEALASRFISDIDQAIGEFTQLIESATSKEELLNHLRSKVEWSERDNERVNIRLERIRTLGKVLNNERFFRVMSQQQSKTTNRLV
;
A
#
# COMPACT_ATOMS: atom_id res chain seq x y z
N MET A 1 -6.13 -8.99 42.93
CA MET A 1 -6.25 -7.71 42.20
C MET A 1 -5.39 -7.83 40.96
N SER A 2 -6.02 -7.94 39.79
CA SER A 2 -5.35 -8.32 38.54
C SER A 2 -4.94 -7.06 37.77
N ASN A 3 -3.64 -6.91 37.52
CA ASN A 3 -3.05 -5.76 36.84
C ASN A 3 -3.25 -5.94 35.32
N LYS A 4 -4.13 -5.13 34.72
CA LYS A 4 -4.37 -5.15 33.27
C LYS A 4 -3.13 -4.59 32.57
N GLY A 5 -2.45 -5.43 31.80
CA GLY A 5 -1.31 -5.04 30.97
C GLY A 5 -1.71 -3.96 29.97
N GLN A 6 -1.35 -2.72 30.26
CA GLN A 6 -1.21 -1.67 29.26
C GLN A 6 -0.01 -2.04 28.39
N ILE A 7 -0.28 -2.64 27.23
CA ILE A 7 0.73 -2.81 26.20
C ILE A 7 0.87 -1.45 25.52
N GLY A 8 1.98 -0.77 25.80
CA GLY A 8 2.28 0.55 25.28
C GLY A 8 2.25 0.59 23.75
N ARG A 9 1.73 1.69 23.21
CA ARG A 9 1.85 2.04 21.79
C ARG A 9 3.35 2.04 21.45
N LEU A 10 3.81 1.12 20.60
CA LEU A 10 5.22 1.04 20.20
C LEU A 10 5.64 2.38 19.58
N PRO A 11 6.83 2.91 19.94
CA PRO A 11 7.30 4.21 19.48
C PRO A 11 7.48 4.19 17.96
N ASN A 12 6.98 5.25 17.33
CA ASN A 12 7.02 5.46 15.90
C ASN A 12 8.42 5.92 15.47
N GLU A 13 9.36 4.98 15.35
CA GLU A 13 10.66 5.23 14.72
C GLU A 13 10.56 4.99 13.21
N SER A 14 9.83 5.87 12.54
CA SER A 14 9.61 5.85 11.07
C SER A 14 10.88 6.15 10.25
N SER A 15 12.01 6.40 10.91
CA SER A 15 13.16 7.08 10.31
C SER A 15 14.09 6.17 9.50
N ASN A 16 14.13 4.86 9.80
CA ASN A 16 15.12 3.96 9.16
C ASN A 16 14.53 2.98 8.13
N VAL A 17 13.19 2.85 8.08
CA VAL A 17 12.52 2.00 7.07
C VAL A 17 12.27 2.77 5.77
N SER A 18 12.25 4.10 5.82
CA SER A 18 11.94 4.96 4.67
C SER A 18 12.90 4.79 3.48
N ASN A 19 14.16 4.39 3.71
CA ASN A 19 15.13 4.14 2.64
C ASN A 19 14.97 2.79 1.92
N LEU A 20 14.25 1.84 2.52
CA LEU A 20 13.96 0.55 1.88
C LEU A 20 12.70 0.62 1.02
N LEU A 21 11.92 1.70 1.11
CA LEU A 21 10.54 1.83 0.64
C LEU A 21 10.37 2.79 -0.56
N ASP A 22 11.43 3.11 -1.30
CA ASP A 22 11.26 3.90 -2.52
C ASP A 22 10.68 3.01 -3.64
N HIS A 23 9.35 3.04 -3.80
CA HIS A 23 8.62 2.35 -4.88
C HIS A 23 8.90 2.94 -6.27
N SER A 24 9.73 3.99 -6.36
CA SER A 24 10.08 4.63 -7.62
C SER A 24 11.17 3.81 -8.32
N ALA A 25 10.78 3.06 -9.35
CA ALA A 25 11.76 2.52 -10.29
C ALA A 25 12.59 3.68 -10.89
N PRO A 26 13.92 3.57 -11.01
CA PRO A 26 14.73 4.60 -11.66
C PRO A 26 14.22 4.82 -13.09
N GLY A 27 13.76 6.05 -13.38
CA GLY A 27 13.20 6.44 -14.68
C GLY A 27 11.71 6.81 -14.71
N GLN A 28 11.00 6.81 -13.58
CA GLN A 28 9.60 7.24 -13.54
C GLN A 28 9.50 8.77 -13.72
N HIS A 29 8.85 9.22 -14.81
CA HIS A 29 8.72 10.64 -15.12
C HIS A 29 8.00 11.38 -13.96
N PRO A 30 8.53 12.52 -13.46
CA PRO A 30 7.98 13.22 -12.28
C PRO A 30 6.47 13.51 -12.38
N THR A 31 5.99 13.90 -13.56
CA THR A 31 4.55 14.14 -13.83
C THR A 31 3.71 12.89 -13.63
N ARG A 32 4.18 11.73 -14.08
CA ARG A 32 3.46 10.47 -13.97
C ARG A 32 3.34 10.04 -12.51
N LYS A 33 4.42 10.16 -11.74
CA LYS A 33 4.40 9.94 -10.29
C LYS A 33 3.42 10.88 -9.61
N ARG A 34 3.44 12.17 -9.94
CA ARG A 34 2.50 13.16 -9.39
C ARG A 34 1.03 12.79 -9.60
N LEU A 35 0.67 12.32 -10.80
CA LEU A 35 -0.69 11.88 -11.13
C LEU A 35 -1.10 10.66 -10.28
N ILE A 36 -0.21 9.69 -10.10
CA ILE A 36 -0.45 8.50 -9.26
C ILE A 36 -0.58 8.91 -7.79
N ASP A 37 0.34 9.70 -7.25
CA ASP A 37 0.34 10.14 -5.84
C ASP A 37 -0.95 10.92 -5.49
N VAL A 38 -1.43 11.76 -6.40
CA VAL A 38 -2.70 12.48 -6.25
C VAL A 38 -3.88 11.50 -6.26
N THR A 39 -3.86 10.54 -7.18
CA THR A 39 -4.91 9.53 -7.27
C THR A 39 -4.96 8.66 -6.01
N ILE A 40 -3.82 8.28 -5.44
CA ILE A 40 -3.74 7.58 -4.15
C ILE A 40 -4.44 8.39 -3.06
N ARG A 41 -4.15 9.69 -2.92
CA ARG A 41 -4.80 10.55 -1.91
C ARG A 41 -6.30 10.71 -2.14
N LEU A 42 -6.73 10.76 -3.41
CA LEU A 42 -8.16 10.81 -3.74
C LEU A 42 -8.87 9.53 -3.30
N LEU A 43 -8.22 8.38 -3.45
CA LEU A 43 -8.73 7.06 -3.05
C LEU A 43 -8.85 6.87 -1.53
N ASP A 44 -8.22 7.73 -0.72
CA ASP A 44 -8.43 7.74 0.74
C ASP A 44 -9.87 8.17 1.09
N ASN A 45 -10.50 8.99 0.24
CA ASN A 45 -11.81 9.59 0.50
C ASN A 45 -12.89 9.18 -0.52
N HIS A 46 -12.49 8.53 -1.62
CA HIS A 46 -13.39 8.17 -2.71
C HIS A 46 -13.22 6.70 -3.10
N ARG A 47 -14.33 6.06 -3.48
CA ARG A 47 -14.28 4.77 -4.18
C ARG A 47 -13.64 4.95 -5.56
N PRO A 48 -12.90 3.96 -6.10
CA PRO A 48 -12.23 4.07 -7.41
C PRO A 48 -13.14 4.58 -8.53
N GLU A 49 -14.37 4.06 -8.60
CA GLU A 49 -15.40 4.43 -9.58
C GLU A 49 -15.92 5.88 -9.45
N ASN A 50 -15.66 6.54 -8.32
CA ASN A 50 -16.06 7.93 -8.07
C ASN A 50 -14.91 8.91 -8.32
N VAL A 51 -13.68 8.44 -8.46
CA VAL A 51 -12.54 9.29 -8.81
C VAL A 51 -12.64 9.63 -10.29
N THR A 52 -12.45 10.91 -10.64
CA THR A 52 -12.52 11.38 -12.03
C THR A 52 -11.21 11.97 -12.52
N ILE A 53 -10.99 11.94 -13.83
CA ILE A 53 -9.83 12.60 -14.45
C ILE A 53 -9.76 14.10 -14.10
N THR A 54 -10.90 14.77 -13.98
CA THR A 54 -10.99 16.18 -13.60
C THR A 54 -10.46 16.42 -12.19
N MET A 55 -10.82 15.57 -11.23
CA MET A 55 -10.29 15.65 -9.86
C MET A 55 -8.76 15.49 -9.86
N VAL A 56 -8.25 14.46 -10.56
CA VAL A 56 -6.81 14.17 -10.61
C VAL A 56 -6.03 15.31 -11.26
N ILE A 57 -6.48 15.82 -12.41
CA ILE A 57 -5.83 16.95 -13.12
C ILE A 57 -5.88 18.22 -12.26
N SER A 58 -7.01 18.52 -11.63
CA SER A 58 -7.19 19.69 -10.77
C SER A 58 -6.24 19.67 -9.57
N GLU A 59 -6.16 18.55 -8.85
CA GLU A 59 -5.31 18.44 -7.65
C GLU A 59 -3.82 18.22 -7.96
N SER A 60 -3.50 17.62 -9.12
CA SER A 60 -2.12 17.41 -9.54
C SER A 60 -1.46 18.66 -10.10
N LEU A 61 -2.26 19.63 -10.56
CA LEU A 61 -1.85 20.79 -11.36
C LEU A 61 -1.16 20.40 -12.67
N VAL A 62 -1.42 19.19 -13.16
CA VAL A 62 -0.95 18.70 -14.46
C VAL A 62 -2.00 19.04 -15.51
N SER A 63 -1.58 19.52 -16.69
CA SER A 63 -2.54 19.81 -17.76
C SER A 63 -3.14 18.53 -18.36
N LYS A 64 -4.33 18.64 -18.96
CA LYS A 64 -4.96 17.53 -19.68
C LYS A 64 -4.08 16.99 -20.82
N GLY A 65 -3.35 17.86 -21.52
CA GLY A 65 -2.38 17.43 -22.54
C GLY A 65 -1.24 16.62 -21.95
N ALA A 66 -0.65 17.09 -20.85
CA ALA A 66 0.41 16.38 -20.13
C ALA A 66 -0.05 15.04 -19.55
N PHE A 67 -1.32 14.93 -19.13
CA PHE A 67 -1.93 13.66 -18.73
C PHE A 67 -1.84 12.62 -19.86
N TYR A 68 -2.34 12.97 -21.06
CA TYR A 68 -2.39 12.03 -22.19
C TYR A 68 -1.03 11.73 -22.82
N HIS A 69 0.04 12.45 -22.42
CA HIS A 69 1.41 12.05 -22.74
C HIS A 69 1.91 10.90 -21.87
N HIS A 70 1.29 10.65 -20.70
CA HIS A 70 1.72 9.62 -19.75
C HIS A 70 0.77 8.44 -19.65
N PHE A 71 -0.52 8.65 -19.89
CA PHE A 71 -1.57 7.64 -19.79
C PHE A 71 -2.48 7.72 -20.99
N ASN A 72 -2.78 6.58 -21.61
CA ASN A 72 -3.71 6.55 -22.74
C ASN A 72 -5.16 6.66 -22.24
N GLU A 73 -5.43 6.04 -21.10
CA GLU A 73 -6.75 5.96 -20.50
C GLU A 73 -6.70 6.32 -19.02
N PHE A 74 -7.79 6.90 -18.50
CA PHE A 74 -7.86 7.28 -17.09
C PHE A 74 -7.79 6.08 -16.14
N GLU A 75 -8.34 4.93 -16.56
CA GLU A 75 -8.31 3.70 -15.76
C GLU A 75 -6.88 3.22 -15.49
N GLU A 76 -5.90 3.52 -16.37
CA GLU A 76 -4.48 3.21 -16.14
C GLU A 76 -3.96 3.85 -14.85
N VAL A 77 -4.38 5.08 -14.55
CA VAL A 77 -3.96 5.80 -13.34
C VAL A 77 -4.60 5.19 -12.09
N ILE A 78 -5.88 4.84 -12.17
CA ILE A 78 -6.60 4.19 -11.07
C ILE A 78 -5.96 2.84 -10.73
N GLU A 79 -5.69 2.02 -11.75
CA GLU A 79 -5.08 0.71 -11.57
C GLU A 79 -3.68 0.80 -10.96
N GLU A 80 -2.86 1.74 -11.43
CA GLU A 80 -1.52 1.92 -10.86
C GLU A 80 -1.54 2.47 -9.44
N ALA A 81 -2.49 3.35 -9.12
CA ALA A 81 -2.70 3.81 -7.76
C ALA A 81 -3.14 2.65 -6.85
N LEU A 82 -4.10 1.82 -7.28
CA LEU A 82 -4.55 0.65 -6.53
C LEU A 82 -3.43 -0.39 -6.35
N ALA A 83 -2.62 -0.62 -7.39
CA ALA A 83 -1.44 -1.48 -7.28
C ALA A 83 -0.43 -0.93 -6.27
N SER A 84 -0.18 0.38 -6.31
CA SER A 84 0.74 1.03 -5.38
C SER A 84 0.27 0.93 -3.93
N ARG A 85 -1.04 1.15 -3.66
CA ARG A 85 -1.63 0.95 -2.33
C ARG A 85 -1.50 -0.50 -1.86
N PHE A 86 -1.83 -1.45 -2.73
CA PHE A 86 -1.70 -2.88 -2.43
C PHE A 86 -0.26 -3.26 -2.03
N ILE A 87 0.75 -2.78 -2.76
CA ILE A 87 2.15 -3.02 -2.42
C ILE A 87 2.55 -2.31 -1.13
N SER A 88 2.14 -1.06 -0.93
CA SER A 88 2.41 -0.31 0.31
C SER A 88 1.91 -1.06 1.54
N ASP A 89 0.70 -1.64 1.47
CA ASP A 89 0.17 -2.42 2.57
C ASP A 89 0.98 -3.71 2.84
N ILE A 90 1.52 -4.33 1.78
CA ILE A 90 2.38 -5.52 1.90
C ILE A 90 3.70 -5.14 2.55
N ASP A 91 4.32 -4.07 2.09
CA ASP A 91 5.57 -3.55 2.63
C ASP A 91 5.43 -3.17 4.10
N GLN A 92 4.31 -2.55 4.48
CA GLN A 92 4.00 -2.27 5.88
C GLN A 92 3.90 -3.56 6.71
N ALA A 93 3.21 -4.58 6.20
CA ALA A 93 3.09 -5.86 6.89
C ALA A 93 4.47 -6.54 7.05
N ILE A 94 5.30 -6.53 6.00
CA ILE A 94 6.67 -7.04 6.04
C ILE A 94 7.47 -6.32 7.12
N GLY A 95 7.48 -4.98 7.12
CA GLY A 95 8.22 -4.20 8.12
C GLY A 95 7.78 -4.51 9.55
N GLU A 96 6.47 -4.65 9.79
CA GLU A 96 5.92 -5.03 11.08
C GLU A 96 6.34 -6.45 11.52
N PHE A 97 6.39 -7.41 10.59
CA PHE A 97 6.88 -8.77 10.89
C PHE A 97 8.39 -8.80 11.11
N THR A 98 9.18 -8.04 10.35
CA THR A 98 10.62 -7.94 10.53
C THR A 98 10.96 -7.41 11.92
N GLN A 99 10.34 -6.30 12.34
CA GLN A 99 10.52 -5.74 13.69
C GLN A 99 10.13 -6.74 14.79
N LEU A 100 9.06 -7.50 14.56
CA LEU A 100 8.58 -8.51 15.49
C LEU A 100 9.61 -9.64 15.67
N ILE A 101 10.23 -10.07 14.57
CA ILE A 101 11.28 -11.10 14.57
C ILE A 101 12.55 -10.57 15.24
N GLU A 102 12.98 -9.35 14.89
CA GLU A 102 14.21 -8.74 15.43
C GLU A 102 14.12 -8.42 16.92
N SER A 103 12.92 -8.09 17.41
CA SER A 103 12.70 -7.78 18.83
C SER A 103 12.56 -9.02 19.72
N ALA A 104 12.29 -10.20 19.16
CA ALA A 104 12.09 -11.41 19.95
C ALA A 104 13.44 -12.04 20.35
N THR A 105 13.65 -12.20 21.65
CA THR A 105 14.87 -12.82 22.21
C THR A 105 14.72 -14.33 22.44
N SER A 106 13.51 -14.85 22.30
CA SER A 106 13.21 -16.27 22.46
C SER A 106 12.08 -16.71 21.52
N LYS A 107 12.02 -18.03 21.28
CA LYS A 107 10.93 -18.65 20.52
C LYS A 107 9.56 -18.38 21.14
N GLU A 108 9.46 -18.37 22.47
CA GLU A 108 8.21 -18.13 23.18
C GLU A 108 7.73 -16.69 22.99
N GLU A 109 8.65 -15.72 23.10
CA GLU A 109 8.37 -14.32 22.85
C GLU A 109 7.91 -14.07 21.40
N LEU A 110 8.59 -14.67 20.42
CA LEU A 110 8.20 -14.62 19.01
C LEU A 110 6.77 -15.14 18.80
N LEU A 111 6.43 -16.30 19.37
CA LEU A 111 5.09 -16.88 19.26
C LEU A 111 4.02 -15.99 19.91
N ASN A 112 4.32 -15.38 21.05
CA ASN A 112 3.42 -14.46 21.75
C ASN A 112 3.19 -13.17 20.95
N HIS A 113 4.24 -12.61 20.34
CA HIS A 113 4.10 -11.46 19.47
C HIS A 113 3.26 -11.79 18.22
N LEU A 114 3.51 -12.92 17.55
CA LEU A 114 2.74 -13.36 16.39
C LEU A 114 1.25 -13.53 16.72
N ARG A 115 0.92 -14.19 17.84
CA ARG A 115 -0.46 -14.34 18.29
C ARG A 115 -1.13 -12.98 18.52
N SER A 116 -0.44 -12.09 19.24
CA SER A 116 -0.96 -10.74 19.54
C SER A 116 -1.20 -9.94 18.25
N LYS A 117 -0.33 -10.08 17.25
CA LYS A 117 -0.46 -9.42 15.95
C LYS A 117 -1.69 -9.90 15.19
N VAL A 118 -1.92 -11.21 15.14
CA VAL A 118 -3.10 -11.80 14.48
C VAL A 118 -4.38 -11.33 15.17
N GLU A 119 -4.47 -11.44 16.49
CA GLU A 119 -5.65 -11.00 17.25
C GLU A 119 -5.96 -9.51 17.07
N TRP A 120 -4.93 -8.67 17.05
CA TRP A 120 -5.12 -7.23 16.82
C TRP A 120 -5.61 -6.95 15.39
N SER A 121 -5.09 -7.67 14.39
CA SER A 121 -5.49 -7.49 12.99
C SER A 121 -6.96 -7.81 12.74
N GLU A 122 -7.58 -8.67 13.54
CA GLU A 122 -8.98 -9.06 13.43
C GLU A 122 -9.93 -8.03 14.06
N ARG A 123 -9.49 -7.36 15.12
CA ARG A 123 -10.30 -6.41 15.89
C ARG A 123 -10.16 -4.96 15.41
N ASP A 124 -9.08 -4.64 14.72
CA ASP A 124 -8.84 -3.29 14.20
C ASP A 124 -9.64 -3.03 12.93
N ASN A 125 -10.63 -2.12 13.01
CA ASN A 125 -11.49 -1.74 11.88
C ASN A 125 -10.68 -1.21 10.69
N GLU A 126 -9.56 -0.55 10.94
CA GLU A 126 -8.69 -0.05 9.88
C GLU A 126 -8.06 -1.19 9.07
N ARG A 127 -7.59 -2.24 9.76
CA ARG A 127 -7.05 -3.45 9.12
C ARG A 127 -8.12 -4.24 8.37
N VAL A 128 -9.36 -4.25 8.86
CA VAL A 128 -10.49 -4.82 8.13
C VAL A 128 -10.69 -4.07 6.81
N ASN A 129 -10.68 -2.74 6.83
CA ASN A 129 -10.85 -1.92 5.63
C ASN A 129 -9.74 -2.17 4.60
N ILE A 130 -8.48 -2.25 5.05
CA ILE A 130 -7.33 -2.60 4.18
C ILE A 130 -7.55 -3.97 3.52
N ARG A 131 -8.00 -4.99 4.26
CA ARG A 131 -8.28 -6.31 3.67
C ARG A 131 -9.42 -6.26 2.65
N LEU A 132 -10.50 -5.54 2.94
CA LEU A 132 -11.62 -5.37 2.02
C LEU A 132 -11.19 -4.64 0.75
N GLU A 133 -10.32 -3.65 0.86
CA GLU A 133 -9.74 -2.97 -0.28
C GLU A 133 -8.91 -3.92 -1.14
N ARG A 134 -8.01 -4.72 -0.53
CA ARG A 134 -7.24 -5.74 -1.26
C ARG A 134 -8.15 -6.71 -2.01
N ILE A 135 -9.23 -7.17 -1.38
CA ILE A 135 -10.21 -8.05 -2.04
C ILE A 135 -10.84 -7.36 -3.26
N ARG A 136 -11.23 -6.08 -3.14
CA ARG A 136 -11.78 -5.31 -4.27
C ARG A 136 -10.76 -5.14 -5.40
N THR A 137 -9.53 -4.80 -5.05
CA THR A 137 -8.42 -4.66 -6.00
C THR A 137 -8.17 -5.98 -6.74
N LEU A 138 -8.04 -7.09 -6.02
CA LEU A 138 -7.86 -8.41 -6.64
C LEU A 138 -9.08 -8.83 -7.48
N GLY A 139 -10.29 -8.50 -7.05
CA GLY A 139 -11.51 -8.73 -7.85
C GLY A 139 -11.50 -8.00 -9.18
N LYS A 140 -10.99 -6.75 -9.22
CA LYS A 140 -10.79 -5.99 -10.46
C LYS A 140 -9.72 -6.62 -11.35
N VAL A 141 -8.66 -7.19 -10.77
CA VAL A 141 -7.57 -7.86 -11.51
C VAL A 141 -8.08 -9.08 -12.27
N LEU A 142 -8.98 -9.88 -11.70
CA LEU A 142 -9.42 -11.16 -12.28
C LEU A 142 -9.98 -11.04 -13.70
N ASN A 143 -10.57 -9.90 -14.06
CA ASN A 143 -11.21 -9.68 -15.37
C ASN A 143 -10.51 -8.60 -16.20
N ASN A 144 -9.30 -8.20 -15.84
CA ASN A 144 -8.56 -7.13 -16.51
C ASN A 144 -7.10 -7.54 -16.71
N GLU A 145 -6.77 -8.03 -17.91
CA GLU A 145 -5.42 -8.50 -18.24
C GLU A 145 -4.34 -7.41 -18.10
N ARG A 146 -4.69 -6.16 -18.43
CA ARG A 146 -3.76 -5.04 -18.30
C ARG A 146 -3.44 -4.82 -16.82
N PHE A 147 -4.46 -4.79 -15.98
CA PHE A 147 -4.28 -4.64 -14.54
C PHE A 147 -3.52 -5.83 -13.93
N PHE A 148 -3.81 -7.05 -14.38
CA PHE A 148 -3.08 -8.24 -13.97
C PHE A 148 -1.58 -8.12 -14.25
N ARG A 149 -1.18 -7.61 -15.42
CA ARG A 149 0.24 -7.38 -15.75
C ARG A 149 0.87 -6.35 -14.82
N VAL A 150 0.19 -5.23 -14.56
CA VAL A 150 0.66 -4.18 -13.63
C VAL A 150 0.88 -4.76 -12.22
N MET A 151 -0.11 -5.49 -11.71
CA MET A 151 -0.04 -6.11 -10.38
C MET A 151 1.06 -7.17 -10.30
N SER A 152 1.17 -8.03 -11.32
CA SER A 152 2.21 -9.06 -11.38
C SER A 152 3.61 -8.44 -11.34
N GLN A 153 3.84 -7.39 -12.13
CA GLN A 153 5.13 -6.70 -12.15
C GLN A 153 5.48 -6.08 -10.77
N GLN A 154 4.50 -5.47 -10.12
CA GLN A 154 4.66 -4.85 -8.80
C GLN A 154 4.92 -5.89 -7.69
N GLN A 155 4.23 -7.03 -7.74
CA GLN A 155 4.47 -8.14 -6.83
C GLN A 155 5.86 -8.77 -7.05
N SER A 156 6.28 -9.02 -8.30
CA SER A 156 7.61 -9.55 -8.59
C SER A 156 8.72 -8.66 -8.05
N LYS A 157 8.59 -7.33 -8.20
CA LYS A 157 9.56 -6.37 -7.61
C LYS A 157 9.63 -6.50 -6.09
N THR A 158 8.49 -6.66 -5.43
CA THR A 158 8.41 -6.78 -3.96
C THR A 158 9.00 -8.10 -3.48
N THR A 159 8.64 -9.22 -4.11
CA THR A 159 9.21 -10.54 -3.79
C THR A 159 10.72 -10.56 -3.96
N ASN A 160 11.25 -9.97 -5.05
CA ASN A 160 12.70 -9.90 -5.29
C ASN A 160 13.46 -9.05 -4.27
N ARG A 161 12.78 -8.23 -3.43
CA ARG A 161 13.42 -7.50 -2.33
C ARG A 161 13.59 -8.36 -1.07
N LEU A 162 12.93 -9.53 -1.00
CA LEU A 162 12.91 -10.41 0.17
C LEU A 162 13.89 -11.58 0.09
N VAL A 163 14.44 -11.87 -1.08
CA VAL A 163 15.40 -12.95 -1.38
C VAL A 163 16.70 -12.38 -1.92
#